data_AF-A0A371ARV5-F1
#
_entry.id   AF-A0A371ARV5-F1
#
_cell.length_a   1.000
_cell.length_b   1.000
_cell.length_c   1.000
_cell.angle_alpha   90.00
_cell.angle_beta   90.00
_cell.angle_gamma   90.00
#
_symmetry.space_group_name_H-M   'P 1'
#
loop_
_entity.id
_entity.type
_entity.pdbx_description
1 polymer ?
#
loop_
_entity_poly.entity_id
_entity_poly.type
_entity_poly.pdbx_seq_one_letter_code
_entity_poly.pdbx_strand_id
1 'polypeptide(L)'
;MNGADEIISSMKANGWKGDPIDVIKMSDGKLTTIDNTRVVAAREAGIDAQAIIHDANELLPENLIDRFTTKKGVPKTWGEAIELRIGKQKSSFRNNNPFGADTMERIGK
;
A
#
# COMPACT_ATOMS: atom_id res chain seq x y z
N MET A 1 -10.82 -12.70 13.46
CA MET A 1 -10.19 -11.90 12.40
C MET A 1 -11.25 -11.78 11.32
N ASN A 2 -12.08 -10.72 11.34
CA ASN A 2 -13.35 -10.73 10.58
C ASN A 2 -13.46 -9.58 9.54
N GLY A 3 -12.61 -8.55 9.62
CA GLY A 3 -12.74 -7.38 8.73
C GLY A 3 -12.37 -7.63 7.26
N ALA A 4 -11.43 -8.56 6.98
CA ALA A 4 -11.04 -8.86 5.60
C ALA A 4 -12.14 -9.59 4.83
N ASP A 5 -12.78 -10.59 5.46
CA ASP A 5 -13.86 -11.37 4.85
C ASP A 5 -15.11 -10.52 4.60
N GLU A 6 -15.39 -9.56 5.48
CA GLU A 6 -16.48 -8.59 5.30
C GLU A 6 -16.24 -7.67 4.11
N ILE A 7 -15.01 -7.15 3.94
CA ILE A 7 -14.67 -6.30 2.78
C ILE A 7 -14.74 -7.11 1.48
N ILE A 8 -14.22 -8.35 1.46
CA ILE A 8 -14.28 -9.24 0.30
C ILE A 8 -15.73 -9.51 -0.09
N SER A 9 -16.57 -9.89 0.88
CA SER A 9 -17.99 -10.18 0.63
C SER A 9 -18.72 -8.94 0.10
N SER A 10 -18.44 -7.78 0.66
CA SER A 10 -18.99 -6.51 0.20
C SER A 10 -18.54 -6.17 -1.23
N MET A 11 -17.27 -6.41 -1.56
CA MET A 11 -16.72 -6.13 -2.90
C MET A 11 -17.22 -7.10 -3.96
N LYS A 12 -17.43 -8.37 -3.62
CA LYS A 12 -18.09 -9.36 -4.50
C LYS A 12 -19.51 -8.94 -4.87
N ALA A 13 -20.25 -8.37 -3.91
CA ALA A 13 -21.64 -7.98 -4.12
C ALA A 13 -21.80 -6.62 -4.81
N ASN A 14 -20.92 -5.64 -4.53
CA ASN A 14 -21.14 -4.24 -4.89
C ASN A 14 -20.01 -3.62 -5.73
N GLY A 15 -18.94 -4.36 -6.04
CA GLY A 15 -17.74 -3.80 -6.66
C GLY A 15 -16.87 -3.03 -5.66
N TRP A 16 -16.02 -2.13 -6.17
CA TRP A 16 -15.07 -1.39 -5.33
C TRP A 16 -15.79 -0.59 -4.24
N LYS A 17 -15.26 -0.62 -3.02
CA LYS A 17 -15.84 0.05 -1.86
C LYS A 17 -14.86 1.04 -1.23
N GLY A 18 -15.31 2.30 -1.15
CA GLY A 18 -14.58 3.42 -0.58
C GLY A 18 -13.80 4.21 -1.63
N ASP A 19 -13.04 5.19 -1.17
CA ASP A 19 -12.23 6.04 -2.06
C ASP A 19 -11.15 5.23 -2.80
N PRO A 20 -10.68 5.68 -3.96
CA PRO A 20 -9.51 5.10 -4.61
C PRO A 20 -8.32 4.98 -3.66
N ILE A 21 -7.48 3.96 -3.84
CA ILE A 21 -6.23 3.82 -3.09
C ILE A 21 -5.11 4.67 -3.70
N ASP A 22 -4.21 5.16 -2.85
CA ASP A 22 -2.97 5.77 -3.32
C ASP A 22 -2.00 4.66 -3.77
N VAL A 23 -1.55 4.74 -5.02
CA VAL A 23 -0.48 3.90 -5.57
C VAL A 23 0.66 4.80 -6.03
N ILE A 24 1.88 4.43 -5.67
CA ILE A 24 3.07 5.23 -5.94
C ILE A 24 3.87 4.53 -7.03
N LYS A 25 4.19 5.26 -8.10
CA LYS A 25 5.08 4.79 -9.15
C LYS A 25 6.54 4.97 -8.71
N MET A 26 7.19 3.85 -8.45
CA MET A 26 8.57 3.81 -7.97
C MET A 26 9.57 3.89 -9.14
N SER A 27 10.85 4.09 -8.82
CA SER A 27 11.93 4.26 -9.82
C SER A 27 12.20 3.01 -10.66
N ASP A 28 11.78 1.83 -10.19
CA ASP A 28 11.81 0.57 -10.94
C ASP A 28 10.65 0.44 -11.95
N GLY A 29 9.78 1.45 -12.03
CA GLY A 29 8.61 1.48 -12.91
C GLY A 29 7.40 0.71 -12.38
N LYS A 30 7.47 0.12 -11.19
CA LYS A 30 6.36 -0.61 -10.57
C LYS A 30 5.50 0.31 -9.70
N LEU A 31 4.33 -0.20 -9.33
CA LEU A 31 3.37 0.47 -8.45
C LEU A 31 3.38 -0.16 -7.05
N THR A 32 3.44 0.69 -6.03
CA THR A 32 3.43 0.27 -4.63
C THR A 32 2.34 1.00 -3.87
N THR A 33 1.61 0.27 -3.02
CA THR A 33 0.62 0.88 -2.12
C THR A 33 0.89 0.47 -0.67
N ILE A 34 0.31 1.24 0.25
CA ILE A 34 0.22 0.90 1.67
C ILE A 34 -1.11 0.22 2.03
N ASP A 35 -2.12 0.29 1.15
CA ASP A 35 -3.46 -0.24 1.40
C ASP A 35 -3.61 -1.66 0.84
N ASN A 36 -2.78 -2.54 1.38
CA ASN A 36 -2.69 -3.93 0.92
C ASN A 36 -4.00 -4.68 1.16
N THR A 37 -4.75 -4.34 2.21
CA THR A 37 -6.00 -5.03 2.55
C THR A 37 -7.05 -4.85 1.46
N ARG A 38 -7.27 -3.62 0.96
CA ARG A 38 -8.27 -3.38 -0.10
C ARG A 38 -7.82 -3.94 -1.45
N VAL A 39 -6.51 -3.94 -1.74
CA VAL A 39 -5.97 -4.60 -2.94
C VAL A 39 -6.20 -6.11 -2.91
N VAL A 40 -5.91 -6.77 -1.77
CA VAL A 40 -6.20 -8.20 -1.62
C VAL A 40 -7.68 -8.47 -1.72
N ALA A 41 -8.51 -7.65 -1.08
CA ALA A 41 -9.95 -7.85 -1.12
C ALA A 41 -10.51 -7.76 -2.55
N ALA A 42 -10.07 -6.77 -3.34
CA ALA A 42 -10.45 -6.65 -4.74
C ALA A 42 -9.99 -7.86 -5.57
N ARG A 43 -8.74 -8.33 -5.37
CA ARG A 43 -8.22 -9.53 -6.02
C ARG A 43 -9.04 -10.78 -5.70
N GLU A 44 -9.35 -11.01 -4.42
CA GLU A 44 -10.15 -12.15 -3.95
C GLU A 44 -11.64 -12.05 -4.36
N ALA A 45 -12.12 -10.83 -4.61
CA ALA A 45 -13.45 -10.56 -5.16
C ALA A 45 -13.50 -10.67 -6.69
N GLY A 46 -12.36 -10.73 -7.38
CA GLY A 46 -12.30 -10.79 -8.85
C GLY A 46 -12.68 -9.48 -9.53
N ILE A 47 -12.43 -8.34 -8.88
CA ILE A 47 -12.74 -7.01 -9.40
C ILE A 47 -11.47 -6.14 -9.52
N ASP A 48 -11.54 -5.10 -10.33
CA ASP A 48 -10.49 -4.10 -10.42
C ASP A 48 -10.49 -3.18 -9.20
N ALA A 49 -9.29 -2.86 -8.70
CA ALA A 49 -9.11 -1.83 -7.68
C ALA A 49 -9.12 -0.44 -8.32
N GLN A 50 -9.73 0.53 -7.64
CA GLN A 50 -9.64 1.93 -8.06
C GLN A 50 -8.45 2.59 -7.39
N ALA A 51 -7.61 3.28 -8.17
CA ALA A 51 -6.38 3.86 -7.67
C ALA A 51 -6.10 5.27 -8.21
N ILE A 52 -5.46 6.10 -7.39
CA ILE A 52 -4.83 7.35 -7.78
C ILE A 52 -3.32 7.09 -7.84
N ILE A 53 -2.72 7.38 -9.00
CA ILE A 53 -1.29 7.16 -9.23
C ILE A 53 -0.53 8.44 -8.88
N HIS A 54 0.45 8.31 -7.99
CA HIS A 54 1.38 9.37 -7.61
C HIS A 54 2.78 9.06 -8.10
N ASP A 55 3.52 10.10 -8.51
CA ASP A 55 4.95 9.97 -8.77
C ASP A 55 5.74 9.94 -7.45
N ALA A 56 6.83 9.17 -7.37
CA ALA A 56 7.63 9.08 -6.14
C ALA A 56 8.18 10.43 -5.64
N ASN A 57 8.40 11.39 -6.54
CA ASN A 57 8.89 12.73 -6.21
C ASN A 57 7.75 13.73 -5.91
N GLU A 58 6.50 13.32 -6.06
CA GLU A 58 5.35 14.16 -5.75
C GLU A 58 5.28 14.44 -4.24
N LEU A 59 4.96 15.69 -3.89
CA LEU A 59 4.86 16.12 -2.50
C LEU A 59 3.75 15.35 -1.78
N LEU A 60 4.07 14.92 -0.57
CA LEU A 60 3.11 14.27 0.30
C LEU A 60 2.16 15.33 0.89
N PRO A 61 0.82 15.11 0.85
CA PRO A 61 -0.14 15.96 1.53
C PRO A 61 0.17 16.11 3.02
N GLU A 62 0.06 17.32 3.57
CA GLU A 62 0.47 17.63 4.95
C GLU A 62 -0.25 16.75 5.99
N ASN A 63 -1.53 16.45 5.76
CA ASN A 63 -2.33 15.59 6.64
C ASN A 63 -1.85 14.13 6.70
N LEU A 64 -0.96 13.72 5.79
CA LEU A 64 -0.38 12.38 5.74
C LEU A 64 1.04 12.30 6.32
N ILE A 65 1.71 13.45 6.53
CA ILE A 65 3.11 13.49 7.02
C ILE A 65 3.22 12.78 8.37
N ASP A 66 2.35 13.10 9.33
CA ASP A 66 2.39 12.50 10.67
C ASP A 66 2.15 10.99 10.62
N ARG A 67 1.28 10.53 9.73
CA ARG A 67 0.96 9.10 9.55
C ARG A 67 2.16 8.29 9.06
N PHE A 68 3.00 8.88 8.21
CA PHE A 68 4.15 8.20 7.61
C PHE A 68 5.49 8.52 8.28
N THR A 69 5.50 9.47 9.21
CA THR A 69 6.67 9.77 10.03
C THR A 69 7.07 8.57 10.87
N THR A 70 8.38 8.29 10.92
CA THR A 70 8.96 7.24 11.74
C THR A 70 10.16 7.78 12.53
N LYS A 71 10.69 6.99 13.46
CA LYS A 71 11.95 7.33 14.17
C LYS A 71 13.14 7.58 13.23
N LYS A 72 13.08 7.10 11.98
CA LYS A 72 14.15 7.28 10.98
C LYS A 72 14.02 8.55 10.16
N GLY A 73 12.87 9.23 10.18
CA GLY A 73 12.67 10.45 9.40
C GLY A 73 11.20 10.83 9.21
N VAL A 74 11.03 12.04 8.70
CA VAL A 74 9.75 12.65 8.30
C VAL A 74 9.75 12.72 6.77
N PRO A 75 8.78 12.09 6.08
CA PRO A 75 8.74 12.12 4.62
C PRO A 75 8.19 13.45 4.10
N LYS A 76 8.75 13.90 2.97
CA LYS A 76 8.29 15.05 2.18
C LYS A 76 7.58 14.62 0.90
N THR A 77 7.92 13.45 0.36
CA THR A 77 7.34 12.91 -0.87
C THR A 77 6.66 11.56 -0.64
N TRP A 78 5.82 11.16 -1.59
CA TRP A 78 5.21 9.82 -1.62
C TRP A 78 6.26 8.70 -1.63
N GLY A 79 7.36 8.87 -2.37
CA GLY A 79 8.47 7.91 -2.42
C GLY A 79 9.14 7.75 -1.06
N GLU A 80 9.49 8.86 -0.40
CA GLU A 80 10.08 8.82 0.95
C GLU A 80 9.15 8.15 1.97
N ALA A 81 7.84 8.40 1.87
CA ALA A 81 6.85 7.76 2.73
C ALA A 81 6.86 6.23 2.56
N ILE A 82 6.95 5.73 1.33
CA ILE A 82 7.05 4.29 1.04
C ILE A 82 8.37 3.71 1.54
N GLU A 83 9.49 4.38 1.31
CA GLU A 83 10.80 3.93 1.78
C GLU A 83 10.87 3.83 3.32
N LEU A 84 10.36 4.83 4.03
CA LEU A 84 10.26 4.79 5.50
C LEU A 84 9.37 3.64 5.97
N ARG A 85 8.28 3.36 5.26
CA ARG A 85 7.35 2.27 5.57
C ARG A 85 8.00 0.89 5.38
N ILE A 86 8.72 0.69 4.27
CA ILE A 86 9.50 -0.52 4.00
C ILE A 86 10.63 -0.66 5.02
N GLY A 87 11.30 0.43 5.35
CA GLY A 87 12.38 0.48 6.34
C GLY A 87 11.97 0.05 7.74
N LYS A 88 10.66 0.08 8.06
CA LYS A 88 10.07 -0.42 9.32
C LYS A 88 9.84 -1.93 9.33
N GLN A 89 9.84 -2.59 8.17
CA GLN A 89 9.67 -4.04 8.07
C GLN A 89 10.91 -4.80 8.57
N LYS A 90 10.75 -6.11 8.80
CA LYS A 90 11.85 -7.03 9.16
C LYS A 90 13.01 -6.90 8.17
N SER A 91 14.24 -7.05 8.65
CA SER A 91 15.45 -6.86 7.84
C SER A 91 15.45 -7.69 6.56
N SER A 92 15.04 -8.96 6.65
CA SER A 92 14.94 -9.86 5.51
C SER A 92 13.97 -9.36 4.44
N PHE A 93 12.86 -8.73 4.82
CA PHE A 93 11.91 -8.19 3.86
C PHE A 93 12.49 -6.96 3.16
N ARG A 94 12.91 -5.95 3.92
CA ARG A 94 13.35 -4.66 3.35
C ARG A 94 14.62 -4.76 2.50
N ASN A 95 15.51 -5.71 2.81
CA ASN A 95 16.74 -5.91 2.04
C ASN A 95 16.46 -6.57 0.68
N ASN A 96 15.39 -7.38 0.58
CA ASN A 96 15.03 -8.09 -0.64
C ASN A 96 13.96 -7.35 -1.47
N ASN A 97 13.26 -6.39 -0.86
CA ASN A 97 12.11 -5.70 -1.45
C ASN A 97 12.25 -4.17 -1.24
N PRO A 98 13.22 -3.51 -1.88
CA PRO A 98 13.52 -2.10 -1.64
C PRO A 98 12.35 -1.16 -2.01
N PHE A 99 11.49 -1.59 -2.95
CA PHE A 99 10.32 -0.83 -3.42
C PHE A 99 8.99 -1.51 -3.11
N GLY A 100 8.99 -2.58 -2.31
CA GLY A 100 7.82 -3.42 -2.05
C GLY A 100 7.89 -4.76 -2.78
N ALA A 101 6.83 -5.55 -2.62
CA ALA A 101 6.73 -6.90 -3.17
C ALA A 101 5.41 -7.07 -3.92
N ASP A 102 5.44 -7.83 -5.01
CA ASP A 102 4.29 -8.19 -5.84
C ASP A 102 3.48 -9.37 -5.25
N THR A 103 4.13 -10.14 -4.37
CA THR A 103 3.51 -11.22 -3.62
C THR A 103 3.34 -10.80 -2.16
N MET A 104 2.12 -10.94 -1.64
CA MET A 104 1.91 -10.82 -0.21
C MET A 104 2.33 -12.12 0.46
N GLU A 105 3.39 -12.04 1.28
CA GLU A 105 3.74 -13.09 2.22
C GLU A 105 2.59 -13.17 3.25
N ARG A 106 1.61 -14.06 3.01
CA ARG A 106 0.65 -14.44 4.06
C ARG A 106 1.47 -15.14 5.14
N ILE A 107 1.67 -14.48 6.29
CA ILE A 107 2.08 -15.20 7.50
C ILE A 107 0.98 -16.25 7.72
N GLY A 108 1.39 -17.51 7.67
CA GLY A 108 0.52 -18.68 7.51
C GLY A 108 -0.64 -18.72 8.49
N LYS A 109 -1.71 -19.41 8.05
CA LYS A 109 -2.77 -19.93 8.92
C LYS A 109 -2.18 -20.71 10.09
#